data_AF-V5H7G2-F1
#
_entry.id   AF-V5H7G2-F1
#
_cell.length_a   1.000
_cell.length_b   1.000
_cell.length_c   1.000
_cell.angle_alpha   90.00
_cell.angle_beta   90.00
_cell.angle_gamma   90.00
#
_symmetry.space_group_name_H-M   'P 1'
#
loop_
_entity.id
_entity.type
_entity.pdbx_description
1 polymer ?
#
loop_
_entity_poly.entity_id
_entity_poly.type
_entity_poly.pdbx_seq_one_letter_code
_entity_poly.pdbx_strand_id
1 'polypeptide(L)' 'MGIFYVVEPVPLSVTSLLPIVVLPFLGLLSTEEVASFYLNNTGLLFMASLMIATAIESSDLHERLAFKCLLTVGTSEGRV' A
#
# COMPACT_ATOMS: atom_id res chain seq x y z
N MET A 1 -11.52 18.20 1.33
CA MET A 1 -10.88 17.00 0.75
C MET A 1 -11.78 15.77 0.73
N GLY A 2 -12.64 15.52 1.73
CA GLY A 2 -13.51 14.33 1.72
C GLY A 2 -14.39 14.17 0.47
N ILE A 3 -14.88 15.27 -0.12
CA ILE A 3 -15.68 15.22 -1.36
C ILE A 3 -14.85 14.64 -2.54
N PHE A 4 -13.55 14.93 -2.63
CA PHE A 4 -12.70 14.39 -3.70
C PHE A 4 -12.47 12.88 -3.55
N TYR A 5 -12.47 12.35 -2.32
CA TYR A 5 -12.38 10.92 -2.06
C TYR A 5 -13.69 10.18 -2.37
N VAL A 6 -14.85 10.84 -2.22
CA VAL A 6 -16.15 10.21 -2.46
C VAL A 6 -16.57 10.30 -3.93
N VAL A 7 -16.28 11.43 -4.58
CA VAL A 7 -16.69 11.69 -5.97
C VAL A 7 -15.66 11.18 -6.97
N GLU A 8 -14.43 10.89 -6.52
CA GLU A 8 -13.30 10.39 -7.33
C GLU A 8 -13.15 11.10 -8.69
N PRO A 9 -13.16 12.44 -8.77
CA PRO A 9 -13.03 13.14 -10.05
C PRO A 9 -11.64 12.95 -10.69
N VAL A 10 -10.65 12.56 -9.90
CA VAL A 10 -9.27 12.24 -10.30
C VAL A 10 -8.81 10.98 -9.56
N PRO A 11 -7.78 10.26 -10.07
CA PRO A 11 -7.28 9.07 -9.40
C PRO A 11 -6.93 9.32 -7.93
N LEU A 12 -7.21 8.36 -7.06
CA LEU A 12 -7.00 8.47 -5.61
C LEU A 12 -5.57 8.93 -5.26
N SER A 13 -4.56 8.46 -5.99
CA SER A 13 -3.16 8.89 -5.82
C SER A 13 -2.98 10.40 -6.01
N VAL A 14 -3.67 11.00 -6.98
CA VAL A 14 -3.61 12.43 -7.26
C VAL A 14 -4.33 13.22 -6.17
N THR A 15 -5.52 12.76 -5.74
CA THR A 15 -6.25 13.34 -4.62
C THR A 15 -5.43 13.33 -3.33
N SER A 16 -4.70 12.23 -3.07
CA SER A 16 -3.81 12.11 -1.92
C SER A 16 -2.63 13.08 -1.96
N LEU A 17 -2.13 13.49 -3.14
CA LEU A 17 -1.02 14.44 -3.29
C LEU A 17 -1.46 15.92 -3.26
N LEU A 18 -2.75 16.19 -3.47
CA LEU A 18 -3.32 17.53 -3.55
C LEU A 18 -3.02 18.45 -2.33
N PRO A 19 -2.95 17.95 -1.08
CA PRO A 19 -2.54 18.75 0.08
C PRO A 19 -1.17 19.42 -0.03
N ILE A 20 -0.19 18.81 -0.73
CA ILE A 20 1.16 19.41 -0.96
C ILE A 20 1.06 20.76 -1.65
N VAL A 21 0.07 20.94 -2.53
CA VAL A 21 -0.09 22.19 -3.28
C VAL A 21 -1.07 23.12 -2.56
N VAL A 22 -2.20 22.59 -2.09
CA VAL A 22 -3.28 23.42 -1.55
C VAL A 22 -2.91 24.03 -0.19
N LEU A 23 -2.24 23.31 0.70
CA LEU A 23 -1.92 23.81 2.04
C LEU A 23 -0.89 24.97 2.01
N PRO A 24 0.21 24.89 1.23
CA PRO A 24 1.14 26.01 1.09
C PRO A 24 0.57 27.18 0.31
N PHE A 25 -0.28 26.91 -0.70
CA PHE A 25 -0.94 27.98 -1.46
C PHE A 25 -1.89 28.81 -0.60
N LEU A 26 -2.51 28.19 0.40
CA LEU A 26 -3.34 28.87 1.41
C LEU A 26 -2.51 29.52 2.54
N GLY A 27 -1.18 29.40 2.52
CA GLY A 27 -0.30 29.97 3.53
C GLY A 27 -0.38 29.32 4.92
N LEU A 28 -0.92 28.10 5.00
CA LEU A 28 -1.15 27.42 6.29
C LEU A 28 0.09 26.68 6.81
N LEU A 29 0.80 25.99 5.90
CA LEU A 29 2.00 25.19 6.21
C LEU A 29 3.03 25.38 5.10
N SER A 30 4.31 25.28 5.44
CA SER A 30 5.38 25.31 4.44
C SER A 30 5.38 24.02 3.59
N THR A 31 5.94 24.09 2.39
CA THR A 31 6.09 22.91 1.51
C THR A 31 6.90 21.79 2.17
N GLU A 32 7.93 22.14 2.95
CA GLU A 32 8.76 21.19 3.67
C GLU A 32 7.97 20.44 4.76
N GLU A 33 7.20 21.17 5.56
CA GLU A 33 6.34 20.57 6.58
C GLU A 33 5.30 19.64 5.98
N VAL A 34 4.62 20.07 4.90
CA VAL A 34 3.60 19.23 4.26
C VAL A 34 4.22 17.97 3.66
N ALA A 35 5.38 18.07 3.02
CA ALA A 35 6.10 16.93 2.47
C ALA A 35 6.53 15.91 3.54
N SER A 36 6.88 16.37 4.75
CA SER A 36 7.26 15.49 5.85
C SER A 36 6.16 14.50 6.26
N PHE A 37 4.88 14.87 6.09
CA PHE A 37 3.75 13.99 6.41
C PHE A 37 3.56 12.83 5.41
N TYR A 38 4.09 12.93 4.19
CA TYR A 38 3.99 11.87 3.19
C TYR A 38 4.96 10.72 3.44
N LEU A 39 6.15 11.02 3.95
CA LEU A 39 7.19 10.04 4.27
C LEU A 39 7.19 9.68 5.76
N ASN A 40 6.01 9.48 6.34
CA ASN A 40 5.95 9.03 7.72
C ASN A 40 6.44 7.57 7.85
N ASN A 41 6.80 7.18 9.07
CA ASN A 41 7.30 5.82 9.36
C ASN A 41 6.36 4.72 8.87
N THR A 42 5.04 4.92 9.02
CA THR A 42 4.02 3.94 8.59
C THR A 42 3.98 3.79 7.06
N GLY A 43 4.06 4.89 6.31
CA GLY A 43 4.07 4.89 4.85
C GLY A 43 5.33 4.21 4.31
N LEU A 44 6.48 4.46 4.94
CA LEU A 44 7.72 3.75 4.61
C LEU A 44 7.65 2.25 4.90
N LEU A 45 7.08 1.85 6.04
CA LEU A 45 6.88 0.43 6.37
C LEU A 45 5.93 -0.25 5.38
N PHE A 46 4.88 0.43 4.94
CA PHE A 46 3.96 -0.08 3.93
C PHE A 46 4.64 -0.24 2.56
N MET A 47 5.44 0.74 2.14
CA MET A 47 6.23 0.62 0.91
C MET A 47 7.24 -0.54 1.00
N ALA A 48 7.92 -0.68 2.13
CA ALA A 48 8.86 -1.77 2.36
C ALA A 48 8.17 -3.16 2.33
N SER A 49 6.96 -3.28 2.91
CA SER A 49 6.22 -4.54 2.87
C SER A 49 5.77 -4.90 1.45
N LEU A 50 5.36 -3.91 0.65
CA LEU A 50 5.06 -4.13 -0.77
C LEU A 50 6.30 -4.56 -1.56
N MET A 51 7.46 -3.93 -1.33
CA MET A 51 8.73 -4.34 -1.96
C MET A 51 9.08 -5.80 -1.61
N ILE A 52 8.90 -6.20 -0.35
CA ILE A 52 9.12 -7.59 0.08
C ILE A 52 8.11 -8.53 -0.58
N ALA A 53 6.83 -8.15 -0.65
CA ALA A 53 5.79 -8.94 -1.32
C ALA A 53 6.13 -9.17 -2.80
N THR A 54 6.59 -8.13 -3.52
CA THR A 54 7.04 -8.27 -4.92
C THR A 54 8.29 -9.14 -5.04
N ALA A 55 9.23 -9.06 -4.10
CA ALA A 55 10.39 -9.96 -4.09
C ALA A 55 9.98 -11.43 -3.88
N ILE A 56 9.00 -11.69 -3.01
CA ILE A 56 8.41 -13.02 -2.78
C ILE A 56 7.68 -13.52 -4.02
N GLU A 57 6.97 -12.63 -4.72
CA GLU A 57 6.31 -12.91 -6.00
C GLU A 57 7.34 -13.30 -7.06
N SER A 58 8.38 -12.48 -7.27
CA SER A 58 9.42 -12.72 -8.29
C SER A 58 10.29 -13.96 -8.05
N SER A 59 10.26 -14.52 -6.83
CA SER A 59 11.00 -15.74 -6.46
C SER A 59 10.13 -16.99 -6.40
N ASP A 60 8.85 -16.88 -6.80
CA ASP A 60 7.82 -17.92 -6.74
C ASP A 60 7.71 -18.60 -5.36
N LEU A 61 8.13 -17.88 -4.30
CA LEU A 61 8.23 -18.45 -2.96
C LEU A 61 6.85 -18.79 -2.41
N HIS A 62 5.85 -17.97 -2.74
CA HIS A 62 4.45 -18.18 -2.39
C HIS A 62 3.90 -19.48 -3.02
N GLU A 63 4.25 -19.81 -4.27
CA GLU A 63 3.86 -21.08 -4.91
C GLU A 63 4.56 -22.28 -4.28
N ARG A 64 5.88 -22.17 -4.04
CA ARG A 64 6.65 -23.24 -3.37
C ARG A 64 6.09 -23.55 -1.99
N LEU A 65 5.68 -22.52 -1.26
CA LEU A 65 5.03 -22.67 0.04
C LEU A 65 3.65 -23.30 -0.09
N ALA A 66 2.84 -22.86 -1.07
CA ALA A 66 1.52 -23.45 -1.33
C ALA A 66 1.61 -24.95 -1.66
N PHE A 67 2.53 -25.37 -2.54
CA PHE A 67 2.75 -26.78 -2.85
C PHE A 67 3.28 -27.56 -1.64
N LYS A 68 4.18 -26.96 -0.84
CA LYS A 68 4.65 -27.60 0.40
C LYS A 68 3.50 -27.83 1.37
N CYS A 69 2.65 -26.82 1.59
CA CYS A 69 1.46 -26.94 2.41
C CYS A 69 0.53 -28.06 1.89
N LEU A 70 0.27 -28.09 0.58
CA LEU A 70 -0.56 -29.12 -0.07
C LEU A 70 0.01 -30.53 0.14
N LEU A 71 1.33 -30.72 -0.01
CA LEU A 71 1.96 -32.02 0.22
C LEU A 71 1.98 -32.42 1.70
N THR A 72 2.10 -31.47 2.62
CA THR A 72 2.12 -31.76 4.07
C THR A 72 0.74 -32.06 4.65
N VAL A 73 -0.31 -31.36 4.20
CA VAL A 73 -1.69 -31.59 4.65
C VAL A 73 -2.34 -32.71 3.82
N GLY A 74 -1.89 -32.91 2.57
CA GLY A 74 -2.45 -33.86 1.63
C GLY A 74 -3.82 -33.45 1.09
N THR A 75 -4.33 -34.19 0.12
CA THR A 75 -5.73 -34.09 -0.36
C THR A 75 -6.66 -34.91 0.54
N SER A 76 -6.61 -34.70 1.86
CA SER A 76 -7.57 -35.35 2.75
C SER A 76 -8.92 -34.70 2.54
N GLU A 77 -9.70 -35.22 1.58
CA GLU A 77 -11.15 -35.11 1.63
C GLU A 77 -11.57 -35.54 3.04
N GLY A 78 -12.33 -34.68 3.72
CA GLY A 78 -12.91 -35.01 5.00
C GLY A 78 -13.61 -36.35 4.88
N ARG A 79 -13.04 -37.37 5.52
CA ARG A 79 -13.82 -38.53 5.90
C ARG A 79 -14.84 -38.01 6.91
N VAL A 80 -16.10 -38.07 6.51
CA VAL A 80 -17.28 -38.05 7.41
C VAL A 80 -17.03 -38.92 8.64
#